data_AF-A0A9E5FCM8-F1
#
_entry.id   AF-A0A9E5FCM8-F1
#
_cell.length_a   1.000
_cell.length_b   1.000
_cell.length_c   1.000
_cell.angle_alpha   90.00
_cell.angle_beta   90.00
_cell.angle_gamma   90.00
#
_symmetry.space_group_name_H-M   'P 1'
#
loop_
_entity.id
_entity.type
_entity.pdbx_description
1 polymer ?
#
loop_
_entity_poly.entity_id
_entity_poly.type
_entity_poly.pdbx_seq_one_letter_code
_entity_poly.pdbx_strand_id
1 'polypeptide(L)'
;MPYSAATALLLFFATAALAQQLPFTPVAIPEWVQDTAGVGYTLSTMSGGQRAEAARHGVSISEMNFVDPYYPYYNSSLLKKRSPHVPLDHLPREIAEYKKLGVRILAVYPPTLQGEVYQNHPDWRRIPTNTTTIPQIDMVKYGHGGMLCPLGPYGDFFIDMLAEILEKHRDVDAFSFDGLHHGGGCYCQHCRKNYLAETGKSIPESDLNNPEFRRYQYWADKRLEDLIRRAQIKLKSIKPTVALVTWSTNAGRFGHFLSVPRNMPARMNLLFDAPDQELWLDESNRGNSIVPAFGVAYAWAVTNHRVAFSEPYLMSHGNPYGKDSFPAHEILRRMMLCITYGCSPSIAVSQPPRMQRDVYTCLDEVQKRKPWLTHKAPEPWAAVVMSDTTKNFYGRSAGMVEDRYLAHVLGTFRACVEEHLPTTVIEDWNLTPEELKKHAVVILPNTACLSSSQIKALDTYVRNGGGLVASLDTSLFNEFGDPQNNFGCADILGIDYRGLPVQPTGNETLDVNFAKSIGPDYWEKRRNIFSIKLAPNTFPLTNQKLAQLVGTDLVTFKGPAVRVKPRDGTNVIGTFHTHGTDQGTLP
;
A
#
# COMPACT_ATOMS: atom_id res chain seq x y z
N MET A 1 -47.13 0.11 39.04
CA MET A 1 -45.81 -0.45 38.67
C MET A 1 -45.34 0.25 37.40
N PRO A 2 -44.35 1.16 37.46
CA PRO A 2 -43.83 1.80 36.26
C PRO A 2 -42.66 0.97 35.71
N TYR A 3 -42.80 0.44 34.49
CA TYR A 3 -41.67 -0.03 33.68
C TYR A 3 -40.98 1.22 33.12
N SER A 4 -39.68 1.35 33.40
CA SER A 4 -38.93 2.59 33.27
C SER A 4 -38.54 2.90 31.82
N ALA A 5 -38.49 4.20 31.50
CA ALA A 5 -37.96 4.78 30.26
C ALA A 5 -36.50 4.39 29.94
N ALA A 6 -35.81 3.69 30.84
CA ALA A 6 -34.45 3.22 30.65
C ALA A 6 -34.34 2.11 29.58
N THR A 7 -35.38 1.28 29.41
CA THR A 7 -35.35 0.18 28.43
C THR A 7 -35.52 0.68 27.00
N ALA A 8 -36.26 1.77 26.80
CA ALA A 8 -36.43 2.40 25.48
C ALA A 8 -35.15 3.13 25.01
N LEU A 9 -34.40 3.73 25.94
CA LEU A 9 -33.11 4.37 25.63
C LEU A 9 -32.04 3.34 25.25
N LEU A 10 -31.99 2.20 25.95
CA LEU A 10 -31.08 1.09 25.63
C LEU A 10 -31.36 0.46 24.26
N LEU A 11 -32.63 0.39 23.84
CA LEU A 11 -32.99 -0.07 22.50
C LEU A 11 -32.61 0.95 21.41
N PHE A 12 -32.70 2.26 21.68
CA PHE A 12 -32.28 3.30 20.72
C PHE A 12 -30.76 3.35 20.53
N PHE A 13 -29.97 3.12 21.59
CA PHE A 13 -28.52 2.97 21.49
C PHE A 13 -28.09 1.62 20.86
N ALA A 14 -28.87 0.55 21.07
CA ALA A 14 -28.59 -0.75 20.44
C ALA A 14 -28.94 -0.77 18.93
N THR A 15 -29.93 0.00 18.47
CA THR A 15 -30.24 0.12 17.04
C THR A 15 -29.37 1.14 16.31
N ALA A 16 -28.79 2.13 17.01
CA ALA A 16 -27.75 3.01 16.46
C ALA A 16 -26.39 2.31 16.33
N ALA A 17 -26.14 1.24 17.08
CA ALA A 17 -24.96 0.37 16.94
C ALA A 17 -24.99 -0.53 15.69
N LEU A 18 -26.11 -0.53 14.95
CA LEU A 18 -26.27 -1.23 13.66
C LEU A 18 -26.26 -0.28 12.45
N ALA A 19 -25.96 1.00 12.67
CA ALA A 19 -25.58 1.92 11.61
C ALA A 19 -24.13 1.59 11.17
N GLN A 20 -24.01 0.65 10.23
CA GLN A 20 -22.87 0.44 9.33
C GLN A 20 -21.53 0.92 9.91
N GLN A 21 -21.02 0.24 10.95
CA GLN A 21 -19.61 0.37 11.32
C GLN A 21 -18.82 0.10 10.04
N LEU A 22 -18.07 1.10 9.57
CA LEU A 22 -17.00 0.85 8.62
C LEU A 22 -16.24 -0.38 9.16
N PRO A 23 -15.90 -1.38 8.33
CA PRO A 23 -15.23 -2.60 8.79
C PRO A 23 -13.84 -2.35 9.42
N PHE A 24 -13.46 -1.08 9.58
CA PHE A 24 -12.22 -0.56 10.12
C PHE A 24 -12.43 0.91 10.54
N THR A 25 -12.13 1.31 11.78
CA THR A 25 -12.15 2.73 12.19
C THR A 25 -10.72 3.28 12.14
N PRO A 26 -10.41 4.23 11.24
CA PRO A 26 -9.08 4.85 11.19
C PRO A 26 -8.76 5.56 12.51
N VAL A 27 -7.46 5.62 12.85
CA VAL A 27 -7.03 6.34 14.05
C VAL A 27 -7.17 7.85 13.87
N ALA A 28 -7.56 8.54 14.94
CA ALA A 28 -7.55 10.01 14.98
C ALA A 28 -6.09 10.51 15.00
N ILE A 29 -5.74 11.29 13.98
CA ILE A 29 -4.39 11.81 13.77
C ILE A 29 -4.19 13.04 14.65
N PRO A 30 -3.13 13.10 15.49
CA PRO A 30 -2.79 14.29 16.25
C PRO A 30 -2.60 15.49 15.34
N GLU A 31 -3.09 16.66 15.76
CA GLU A 31 -3.01 17.92 15.00
C GLU A 31 -1.59 18.22 14.51
N TRP A 32 -0.59 18.02 15.38
CA TRP A 32 0.81 18.25 15.04
C TRP A 32 1.31 17.39 13.86
N VAL A 33 0.78 16.17 13.68
CA VAL A 33 1.12 15.30 12.54
C VAL A 33 0.52 15.87 11.25
N GLN A 34 -0.71 16.37 11.30
CA GLN A 34 -1.37 17.01 10.16
C GLN A 34 -0.67 18.31 9.75
N ASP A 35 -0.06 19.02 10.71
CA ASP A 35 0.71 20.24 10.48
C ASP A 35 2.17 20.00 10.02
N THR A 36 2.59 18.73 9.96
CA THR A 36 3.96 18.35 9.59
C THR A 36 4.11 18.32 8.07
N ALA A 37 4.92 19.24 7.55
CA ALA A 37 5.21 19.33 6.12
C ALA A 37 6.40 18.46 5.67
N GLY A 38 7.19 17.93 6.61
CA GLY A 38 8.30 17.03 6.31
C GLY A 38 8.94 16.42 7.56
N VAL A 39 9.51 15.22 7.37
CA VAL A 39 10.23 14.44 8.38
C VAL A 39 11.71 14.40 8.01
N GLY A 40 12.60 14.65 8.97
CA GLY A 40 14.04 14.53 8.74
C GLY A 40 14.57 13.24 9.33
N TYR A 41 15.24 12.44 8.50
CA TYR A 41 15.96 11.26 8.92
C TYR A 41 17.46 11.54 9.07
N THR A 42 18.17 10.67 9.79
CA THR A 42 19.62 10.63 10.00
C THR A 42 20.22 11.75 10.87
N LEU A 43 19.42 12.45 11.68
CA LEU A 43 19.98 13.47 12.60
C LEU A 43 20.83 12.83 13.70
N SER A 44 20.64 11.55 14.00
CA SER A 44 21.44 10.83 15.00
C SER A 44 22.94 10.78 14.64
N THR A 45 23.29 10.92 13.36
CA THR A 45 24.69 10.93 12.87
C THR A 45 25.27 12.35 12.74
N MET A 46 24.44 13.38 12.91
CA MET A 46 24.82 14.79 12.77
C MET A 46 25.28 15.37 14.11
N SER A 47 26.23 16.31 14.07
CA SER A 47 26.60 17.12 15.22
C SER A 47 25.50 18.13 15.59
N GLY A 48 25.52 18.66 16.82
CA GLY A 48 24.50 19.61 17.27
C GLY A 48 24.38 20.88 16.41
N GLY A 49 25.50 21.38 15.86
CA GLY A 49 25.48 22.50 14.91
C GLY A 49 24.79 22.15 13.58
N GLN A 50 25.01 20.92 13.09
CA GLN A 50 24.34 20.44 11.88
C GLN A 50 22.85 20.19 12.11
N ARG A 51 22.47 19.65 13.28
CA ARG A 51 21.05 19.49 13.66
C ARG A 51 20.33 20.83 13.75
N ALA A 52 20.98 21.84 14.33
CA ALA A 52 20.44 23.19 14.39
C ALA A 52 20.22 23.81 13.00
N GLU A 53 21.13 23.56 12.06
CA GLU A 53 20.97 24.00 10.67
C GLU A 53 19.79 23.26 10.00
N ALA A 54 19.72 21.94 10.12
CA ALA A 54 18.60 21.16 9.58
C ALA A 54 17.23 21.65 10.09
N ALA A 55 17.13 21.95 11.39
CA ALA A 55 15.91 22.48 11.99
C ALA A 55 15.50 23.85 11.40
N ARG A 56 16.47 24.72 11.06
CA ARG A 56 16.19 26.01 10.38
C ARG A 56 15.54 25.83 9.01
N HIS A 57 15.83 24.73 8.32
CA HIS A 57 15.25 24.38 7.02
C HIS A 57 13.93 23.58 7.13
N GLY A 58 13.34 23.51 8.33
CA GLY A 58 11.98 22.95 8.51
C GLY A 58 11.93 21.46 8.85
N VAL A 59 13.06 20.85 9.21
CA VAL A 59 13.07 19.53 9.86
C VAL A 59 12.46 19.68 11.26
N SER A 60 11.29 19.07 11.46
CA SER A 60 10.48 19.26 12.68
C SER A 60 10.27 17.98 13.50
N ILE A 61 10.68 16.84 12.96
CA ILE A 61 10.63 15.51 13.58
C ILE A 61 11.82 14.70 13.08
N SER A 62 12.46 13.95 13.98
CA SER A 62 13.58 13.08 13.61
C SER A 62 13.80 11.91 14.57
N GLU A 63 14.50 10.89 14.10
CA GLU A 63 14.69 9.63 14.78
C GLU A 63 15.64 9.70 15.98
N MET A 64 15.28 8.96 17.02
CA MET A 64 16.11 8.72 18.18
C MET A 64 15.92 7.29 18.66
N ASN A 65 17.02 6.57 18.92
CA ASN A 65 16.97 5.19 19.39
C ASN A 65 16.82 5.16 20.92
N PHE A 66 15.85 4.39 21.41
CA PHE A 66 15.71 4.05 22.83
C PHE A 66 16.05 2.59 23.12
N VAL A 67 16.02 1.77 22.08
CA VAL A 67 16.33 0.35 22.06
C VAL A 67 16.78 -0.02 20.66
N ASP A 68 17.81 -0.85 20.57
CA ASP A 68 18.25 -1.48 19.33
C ASP A 68 17.90 -2.98 19.35
N PRO A 69 18.19 -3.76 18.28
CA PRO A 69 17.89 -5.19 18.25
C PRO A 69 18.54 -6.01 19.37
N TYR A 70 19.49 -5.45 20.11
CA TYR A 70 20.28 -6.11 21.12
C TYR A 70 19.90 -5.65 22.54
N TYR A 71 19.75 -4.33 22.74
CA TYR A 71 19.73 -3.71 24.06
C TYR A 71 18.85 -2.44 24.15
N PRO A 72 18.17 -2.21 25.29
CA PRO A 72 17.64 -0.90 25.65
C PRO A 72 18.77 0.05 26.07
N TYR A 73 18.59 1.35 25.83
CA TYR A 73 19.55 2.41 26.17
C TYR A 73 19.33 2.98 27.58
N TYR A 74 18.22 2.59 28.21
CA TYR A 74 17.81 2.93 29.56
C TYR A 74 17.63 1.67 30.41
N ASN A 75 17.39 1.85 31.71
CA ASN A 75 17.09 0.75 32.63
C ASN A 75 15.65 0.27 32.40
N SER A 76 15.50 -0.76 31.56
CA SER A 76 14.23 -1.41 31.28
C SER A 76 13.82 -2.34 32.43
N SER A 77 12.52 -2.48 32.67
CA SER A 77 11.97 -3.53 33.53
C SER A 77 11.65 -4.82 32.77
N LEU A 78 11.56 -4.73 31.44
CA LEU A 78 11.22 -5.81 30.52
C LEU A 78 12.46 -6.51 29.96
N LEU A 79 13.58 -5.79 29.82
CA LEU A 79 14.87 -6.31 29.34
C LEU A 79 15.94 -6.15 30.41
N LYS A 80 16.67 -7.23 30.73
CA LYS A 80 17.67 -7.24 31.82
C LYS A 80 19.02 -6.68 31.39
N LYS A 81 19.37 -6.80 30.10
CA LYS A 81 20.68 -6.38 29.58
C LYS A 81 20.60 -4.99 28.97
N ARG A 82 21.00 -3.95 29.70
CA ARG A 82 21.20 -2.60 29.13
C ARG A 82 22.39 -2.57 28.17
N SER A 83 22.35 -1.68 27.18
CA SER A 83 23.46 -1.47 26.24
C SER A 83 24.76 -1.14 26.98
N PRO A 84 25.86 -1.86 26.71
CA PRO A 84 27.17 -1.57 27.29
C PRO A 84 27.88 -0.40 26.58
N HIS A 85 27.40 0.02 25.40
CA HIS A 85 28.06 1.02 24.55
C HIS A 85 27.40 2.39 24.58
N VAL A 86 26.19 2.50 25.15
CA VAL A 86 25.47 3.78 25.26
C VAL A 86 25.67 4.34 26.68
N PRO A 87 26.21 5.56 26.85
CA PRO A 87 26.34 6.21 28.16
C PRO A 87 24.98 6.49 28.83
N LEU A 88 24.95 6.55 30.16
CA LEU A 88 23.71 6.77 30.93
C LEU A 88 23.07 8.15 30.67
N ASP A 89 23.89 9.15 30.39
CA ASP A 89 23.47 10.52 30.12
C ASP A 89 23.12 10.75 28.64
N HIS A 90 23.25 9.74 27.77
CA HIS A 90 22.98 9.88 26.34
C HIS A 90 21.54 10.31 26.06
N LEU A 91 20.54 9.55 26.53
CA LEU A 91 19.13 9.89 26.27
C LEU A 91 18.74 11.26 26.85
N PRO A 92 19.06 11.61 28.12
CA PRO A 92 18.78 12.94 28.65
C PRO A 92 19.39 14.08 27.83
N ARG A 93 20.63 13.89 27.34
CA ARG A 93 21.35 14.90 26.55
C ARG A 93 20.70 15.10 25.17
N GLU A 94 20.42 14.02 24.45
CA GLU A 94 19.79 14.07 23.12
C GLU A 94 18.37 14.66 23.21
N ILE A 95 17.57 14.24 24.21
CA ILE A 95 16.23 14.80 24.46
C ILE A 95 16.31 16.31 24.71
N ALA A 96 17.24 16.76 25.54
CA ALA A 96 17.40 18.18 25.85
C ALA A 96 17.79 18.99 24.61
N GLU A 97 18.62 18.42 23.73
CA GLU A 97 18.98 19.05 22.46
C GLU A 97 17.78 19.14 21.51
N TYR A 98 17.05 18.05 21.29
CA TYR A 98 15.87 18.03 20.41
C TYR A 98 14.82 19.04 20.86
N LYS A 99 14.56 19.12 22.18
CA LYS A 99 13.71 20.15 22.80
C LYS A 99 14.19 21.56 22.51
N LYS A 100 15.50 21.82 22.69
CA LYS A 100 16.09 23.15 22.41
C LYS A 100 15.91 23.54 20.94
N LEU A 101 15.97 22.58 20.03
CA LEU A 101 15.81 22.79 18.58
C LEU A 101 14.34 22.85 18.13
N GLY A 102 13.38 22.48 18.98
CA GLY A 102 11.98 22.34 18.58
C GLY A 102 11.72 21.14 17.66
N VAL A 103 12.61 20.14 17.67
CA VAL A 103 12.47 18.91 16.89
C VAL A 103 11.77 17.85 17.73
N ARG A 104 10.70 17.27 17.20
CA ARG A 104 9.96 16.18 17.82
C ARG A 104 10.74 14.87 17.76
N ILE A 105 10.58 14.07 18.81
CA ILE A 105 11.31 12.81 18.95
C ILE A 105 10.49 11.67 18.34
N LEU A 106 11.03 11.08 17.27
CA LEU A 106 10.55 9.84 16.66
C LEU A 106 11.36 8.66 17.22
N ALA A 107 10.82 7.98 18.22
CA ALA A 107 11.49 6.82 18.82
C ALA A 107 11.49 5.62 17.85
N VAL A 108 12.68 5.20 17.41
CA VAL A 108 12.82 4.03 16.54
C VAL A 108 12.86 2.76 17.38
N TYR A 109 12.09 1.75 16.95
CA TYR A 109 12.04 0.43 17.57
C TYR A 109 12.09 -0.66 16.48
N PRO A 110 12.98 -1.67 16.58
CA PRO A 110 13.01 -2.82 15.67
C PRO A 110 11.89 -3.82 16.04
N PRO A 111 10.74 -3.81 15.34
CA PRO A 111 9.49 -4.38 15.80
C PRO A 111 9.53 -5.90 15.98
N THR A 112 10.39 -6.63 15.28
CA THR A 112 10.46 -8.10 15.30
C THR A 112 11.81 -8.68 15.67
N LEU A 113 12.75 -7.85 16.14
CA LEU A 113 14.11 -8.26 16.49
C LEU A 113 14.44 -7.81 17.92
N GLN A 114 14.70 -8.78 18.79
CA GLN A 114 15.21 -8.52 20.13
C GLN A 114 15.99 -9.74 20.63
N GLY A 115 17.31 -9.59 20.81
CA GLY A 115 18.23 -10.69 21.10
C GLY A 115 17.99 -11.43 22.43
N GLU A 116 17.74 -10.70 23.53
CA GLU A 116 17.43 -11.29 24.84
C GLU A 116 16.10 -12.06 24.80
N VAL A 117 15.07 -11.50 24.16
CA VAL A 117 13.77 -12.17 24.00
C VAL A 117 13.92 -13.41 23.12
N TYR A 118 14.65 -13.32 22.01
CA TYR A 118 14.90 -14.46 21.11
C TYR A 118 15.64 -15.59 21.82
N GLN A 119 16.62 -15.26 22.68
CA GLN A 119 17.35 -16.22 23.49
C GLN A 119 16.46 -16.90 24.53
N ASN A 120 15.66 -16.12 25.27
CA ASN A 120 14.91 -16.59 26.43
C ASN A 120 13.56 -17.23 26.08
N HIS A 121 12.99 -16.91 24.92
CA HIS A 121 11.66 -17.39 24.49
C HIS A 121 11.72 -18.10 23.13
N PRO A 122 12.29 -19.33 23.05
CA PRO A 122 12.33 -20.08 21.80
C PRO A 122 10.95 -20.30 21.15
N ASP A 123 9.90 -20.37 21.94
CA ASP A 123 8.53 -20.58 21.47
C ASP A 123 7.89 -19.33 20.84
N TRP A 124 8.50 -18.15 20.99
CA TRP A 124 8.04 -16.89 20.38
C TRP A 124 8.64 -16.66 18.99
N ARG A 125 9.60 -17.49 18.58
CA ARG A 125 10.29 -17.36 17.29
C ARG A 125 9.34 -17.65 16.13
N ARG A 126 9.49 -16.89 15.05
CA ARG A 126 8.73 -17.12 13.81
C ARG A 126 9.23 -18.41 13.14
N ILE A 127 8.30 -19.26 12.70
CA ILE A 127 8.60 -20.47 11.91
C ILE A 127 7.99 -20.28 10.51
N PRO A 128 8.77 -19.92 9.47
CA PRO A 128 8.23 -19.50 8.18
C PRO A 128 7.75 -20.65 7.28
N THR A 129 8.23 -21.86 7.51
CA THR A 129 7.87 -23.07 6.75
C THR A 129 7.00 -23.99 7.60
N ASN A 130 6.21 -24.85 6.97
CA ASN A 130 5.31 -25.76 7.68
C ASN A 130 6.08 -26.88 8.39
N THR A 131 6.69 -26.53 9.52
CA THR A 131 7.41 -27.42 10.40
C THR A 131 7.07 -27.06 11.85
N THR A 132 7.46 -27.93 12.78
CA THR A 132 7.48 -27.65 14.22
C THR A 132 8.89 -27.36 14.73
N THR A 133 9.91 -27.48 13.87
CA THR A 133 11.31 -27.18 14.22
C THR A 133 11.48 -25.69 14.48
N ILE A 134 11.79 -25.35 15.73
CA ILE A 134 12.09 -23.98 16.15
C ILE A 134 13.45 -23.57 15.58
N PRO A 135 13.54 -22.46 14.81
CA PRO A 135 14.81 -21.98 14.27
C PRO A 135 15.85 -21.74 15.35
N GLN A 136 17.08 -22.20 15.11
CA GLN A 136 18.24 -21.96 15.97
C GLN A 136 19.21 -21.02 15.26
N ILE A 137 19.74 -20.06 16.01
CA ILE A 137 20.74 -19.10 15.53
C ILE A 137 21.86 -19.08 16.55
N ASP A 138 23.10 -19.02 16.07
CA ASP A 138 24.26 -18.77 16.91
C ASP A 138 24.19 -17.35 17.47
N MET A 139 23.75 -17.23 18.72
CA MET A 139 23.57 -15.96 19.41
C MET A 139 24.89 -15.24 19.71
N VAL A 140 26.03 -15.92 19.62
CA VAL A 140 27.35 -15.26 19.75
C VAL A 140 27.68 -14.52 18.46
N LYS A 141 27.43 -15.16 17.31
CA LYS A 141 27.69 -14.57 15.99
C LYS A 141 26.62 -13.56 15.57
N TYR A 142 25.36 -13.82 15.91
CA TYR A 142 24.20 -13.00 15.53
C TYR A 142 23.40 -12.63 16.79
N GLY A 143 23.91 -11.66 17.55
CA GLY A 143 23.36 -11.29 18.87
C GLY A 143 21.92 -10.78 18.87
N HIS A 144 21.37 -10.37 17.73
CA HIS A 144 19.97 -9.95 17.58
C HIS A 144 19.03 -11.16 17.40
N GLY A 145 19.59 -12.36 17.23
CA GLY A 145 18.83 -13.58 16.95
C GLY A 145 18.21 -13.54 15.56
N GLY A 146 16.93 -13.89 15.49
CA GLY A 146 16.15 -13.91 14.26
C GLY A 146 14.75 -13.34 14.49
N MET A 147 13.88 -13.50 13.49
CA MET A 147 12.54 -12.92 13.53
C MET A 147 11.67 -13.53 14.64
N LEU A 148 11.14 -12.68 15.50
CA LEU A 148 10.12 -13.02 16.49
C LEU A 148 8.72 -12.91 15.85
N CYS A 149 7.76 -13.69 16.34
CA CYS A 149 6.41 -13.74 15.77
C CYS A 149 5.52 -12.61 16.32
N PRO A 150 5.14 -11.60 15.51
CA PRO A 150 4.29 -10.50 15.99
C PRO A 150 2.84 -10.93 16.26
N LEU A 151 2.41 -12.12 15.78
CA LEU A 151 1.05 -12.63 15.94
C LEU A 151 0.85 -13.45 17.24
N GLY A 152 1.94 -13.74 17.95
CA GLY A 152 1.98 -14.46 19.22
C GLY A 152 2.31 -13.55 20.41
N PRO A 153 2.77 -14.11 21.54
CA PRO A 153 3.02 -13.34 22.77
C PRO A 153 4.06 -12.22 22.63
N TYR A 154 4.98 -12.33 21.67
CA TYR A 154 5.93 -11.27 21.38
C TYR A 154 5.25 -9.97 20.91
N GLY A 155 4.08 -10.05 20.25
CA GLY A 155 3.31 -8.87 19.89
C GLY A 155 2.85 -8.07 21.13
N ASP A 156 2.53 -8.75 22.23
CA ASP A 156 2.17 -8.09 23.49
C ASP A 156 3.40 -7.45 24.14
N PHE A 157 4.52 -8.18 24.18
CA PHE A 157 5.81 -7.65 24.63
C PHE A 157 6.24 -6.40 23.84
N PHE A 158 6.05 -6.40 22.53
CA PHE A 158 6.33 -5.25 21.66
C PHE A 158 5.53 -4.02 22.12
N ILE A 159 4.22 -4.16 22.37
CA ILE A 159 3.38 -3.06 22.86
C ILE A 159 3.85 -2.59 24.24
N ASP A 160 4.18 -3.52 25.15
CA ASP A 160 4.63 -3.21 26.50
C ASP A 160 5.97 -2.46 26.49
N MET A 161 6.89 -2.80 25.57
CA MET A 161 8.13 -2.06 25.37
C MET A 161 7.88 -0.62 24.91
N LEU A 162 6.98 -0.40 23.95
CA LEU A 162 6.64 0.95 23.50
C LEU A 162 5.99 1.76 24.63
N ALA A 163 5.10 1.12 25.40
CA ALA A 163 4.46 1.73 26.56
C ALA A 163 5.50 2.10 27.64
N GLU A 164 6.44 1.21 27.96
CA GLU A 164 7.51 1.49 28.92
C GLU A 164 8.39 2.66 28.48
N ILE A 165 8.79 2.71 27.20
CA ILE A 165 9.56 3.84 26.63
C ILE A 165 8.77 5.13 26.84
N LEU A 166 7.49 5.15 26.49
CA LEU A 166 6.66 6.34 26.57
C LEU A 166 6.39 6.78 28.02
N GLU A 167 6.24 5.84 28.95
CA GLU A 167 6.05 6.10 30.38
C GLU A 167 7.29 6.71 31.02
N LYS A 168 8.48 6.16 30.72
CA LYS A 168 9.78 6.62 31.24
C LYS A 168 10.32 7.86 30.52
N HIS A 169 9.94 8.05 29.26
CA HIS A 169 10.42 9.12 28.39
C HIS A 169 9.24 9.81 27.69
N ARG A 170 8.51 10.64 28.47
CA ARG A 170 7.29 11.36 28.02
C ARG A 170 7.52 12.35 26.87
N ASP A 171 8.78 12.64 26.59
CA ASP A 171 9.24 13.51 25.51
C ASP A 171 9.18 12.85 24.13
N VAL A 172 9.01 11.52 24.07
CA VAL A 172 8.74 10.81 22.82
C VAL A 172 7.40 11.27 22.25
N ASP A 173 7.41 11.78 21.02
CA ASP A 173 6.22 12.28 20.32
C ASP A 173 5.64 11.25 19.35
N ALA A 174 6.49 10.40 18.77
CA ALA A 174 6.07 9.35 17.87
C ALA A 174 6.96 8.11 17.95
N PHE A 175 6.49 6.99 17.42
CA PHE A 175 7.28 5.79 17.17
C PHE A 175 7.39 5.49 15.68
N SER A 176 8.56 5.00 15.26
CA SER A 176 8.79 4.43 13.93
C SER A 176 9.29 3.00 14.03
N PHE A 177 8.85 2.16 13.09
CA PHE A 177 9.22 0.76 12.99
C PHE A 177 9.77 0.48 11.60
N ASP A 178 10.90 -0.22 11.56
CA ASP A 178 11.46 -0.78 10.34
C ASP A 178 11.28 -2.30 10.36
N GLY A 179 10.44 -2.84 9.47
CA GLY A 179 10.20 -4.28 9.37
C GLY A 179 9.02 -4.82 10.18
N LEU A 180 7.98 -4.02 10.46
CA LEU A 180 6.77 -4.49 11.16
C LEU A 180 5.86 -5.28 10.20
N HIS A 181 6.19 -6.56 10.02
CA HIS A 181 5.49 -7.44 9.11
C HIS A 181 5.51 -8.89 9.59
N HIS A 182 4.58 -9.70 9.08
CA HIS A 182 4.55 -11.14 9.37
C HIS A 182 5.00 -11.99 8.18
N GLY A 183 4.70 -11.57 6.95
CA GLY A 183 5.11 -12.16 5.66
C GLY A 183 4.79 -13.65 5.49
N GLY A 184 3.89 -14.01 4.57
CA GLY A 184 3.58 -15.42 4.29
C GLY A 184 3.00 -16.17 5.50
N GLY A 185 3.52 -17.36 5.80
CA GLY A 185 3.06 -18.20 6.91
C GLY A 185 3.91 -18.08 8.18
N CYS A 186 3.28 -18.28 9.33
CA CYS A 186 3.98 -18.61 10.57
C CYS A 186 3.36 -19.86 11.23
N TYR A 187 4.20 -20.87 11.45
CA TYR A 187 3.83 -22.19 11.92
C TYR A 187 4.27 -22.48 13.36
N CYS A 188 4.60 -21.43 14.13
CA CYS A 188 4.88 -21.56 15.55
C CYS A 188 3.65 -22.08 16.31
N GLN A 189 3.87 -22.62 17.51
CA GLN A 189 2.79 -23.20 18.32
C GLN A 189 1.65 -22.21 18.60
N HIS A 190 1.97 -20.93 18.77
CA HIS A 190 1.00 -19.88 19.05
C HIS A 190 0.10 -19.62 17.85
N CYS A 191 0.68 -19.48 16.65
CA CYS A 191 -0.11 -19.33 15.42
C CYS A 191 -0.99 -20.55 15.16
N ARG A 192 -0.46 -21.77 15.33
CA ARG A 192 -1.25 -23.02 15.15
C ARG A 192 -2.43 -23.08 16.12
N LYS A 193 -2.18 -22.80 17.41
CA LYS A 193 -3.22 -22.79 18.45
C LYS A 193 -4.28 -21.73 18.18
N ASN A 194 -3.88 -20.49 17.88
CA ASN A 194 -4.79 -19.38 17.64
C ASN A 194 -5.64 -19.62 16.39
N TYR A 195 -5.03 -20.05 15.29
CA TYR A 195 -5.76 -20.33 14.05
C TYR A 195 -6.76 -21.49 14.23
N LEU A 196 -6.36 -22.58 14.90
CA LEU A 196 -7.26 -23.70 15.20
C LEU A 196 -8.42 -23.26 16.10
N ALA A 197 -8.14 -22.47 17.15
CA ALA A 197 -9.17 -22.01 18.07
C ALA A 197 -10.18 -21.06 17.41
N GLU A 198 -9.72 -20.19 16.50
CA GLU A 198 -10.57 -19.16 15.87
C GLU A 198 -11.28 -19.66 14.61
N THR A 199 -10.75 -20.67 13.91
CA THR A 199 -11.27 -21.14 12.62
C THR A 199 -11.67 -22.60 12.58
N GLY A 200 -11.27 -23.40 13.57
CA GLY A 200 -11.45 -24.86 13.58
C GLY A 200 -10.55 -25.62 12.59
N LYS A 201 -9.59 -24.94 11.94
CA LYS A 201 -8.73 -25.52 10.89
C LYS A 201 -7.25 -25.49 11.26
N SER A 202 -6.47 -26.38 10.68
CA SER A 202 -5.01 -26.34 10.73
C SER A 202 -4.46 -25.36 9.69
N ILE A 203 -3.30 -24.73 9.97
CA ILE A 203 -2.63 -23.85 9.02
C ILE A 203 -2.19 -24.68 7.80
N PRO A 204 -2.65 -24.35 6.58
CA PRO A 204 -2.26 -25.05 5.36
C PRO A 204 -0.87 -24.64 4.89
N GLU A 205 -0.30 -25.37 3.93
CA GLU A 205 0.95 -24.97 3.26
C GLU A 205 0.86 -23.57 2.66
N SER A 206 2.01 -22.88 2.63
CA SER A 206 2.12 -21.49 2.19
C SER A 206 2.10 -21.37 0.67
N ASP A 207 0.95 -21.65 0.06
CA ASP A 207 0.71 -21.59 -1.38
C ASP A 207 -0.54 -20.76 -1.70
N LEU A 208 -0.37 -19.64 -2.40
CA LEU A 208 -1.46 -18.75 -2.81
C LEU A 208 -2.46 -19.42 -3.78
N ASN A 209 -2.12 -20.53 -4.42
CA ASN A 209 -3.07 -21.32 -5.20
C ASN A 209 -4.03 -22.10 -4.30
N ASN A 210 -3.63 -22.44 -3.07
CA ASN A 210 -4.48 -23.11 -2.10
C ASN A 210 -5.54 -22.12 -1.52
N PRO A 211 -6.85 -22.36 -1.75
CA PRO A 211 -7.91 -21.50 -1.22
C PRO A 211 -7.91 -21.39 0.31
N GLU A 212 -7.47 -22.43 1.03
CA GLU A 212 -7.38 -22.41 2.48
C GLU A 212 -6.23 -21.52 2.97
N PHE A 213 -5.13 -21.43 2.21
CA PHE A 213 -4.03 -20.54 2.56
C PHE A 213 -4.38 -19.07 2.33
N ARG A 214 -5.19 -18.75 1.32
CA ARG A 214 -5.74 -17.39 1.13
C ARG A 214 -6.61 -16.97 2.33
N ARG A 215 -7.42 -17.89 2.87
CA ARG A 215 -8.20 -17.67 4.10
C ARG A 215 -7.30 -17.51 5.33
N TYR A 216 -6.21 -18.29 5.44
CA TYR A 216 -5.20 -18.10 6.48
C TYR A 216 -4.52 -16.72 6.39
N GLN A 217 -4.15 -16.24 5.20
CA GLN A 217 -3.58 -14.90 5.05
C GLN A 217 -4.54 -13.82 5.52
N TYR A 218 -5.81 -13.91 5.14
CA TYR A 218 -6.83 -12.99 5.63
C TYR A 218 -6.95 -12.99 7.17
N TRP A 219 -6.82 -14.15 7.82
CA TRP A 219 -6.74 -14.25 9.28
C TRP A 219 -5.47 -13.62 9.87
N ALA A 220 -4.31 -13.89 9.27
CA ALA A 220 -3.02 -13.38 9.74
C ALA A 220 -2.95 -11.84 9.61
N ASP A 221 -3.48 -11.31 8.51
CA ASP A 221 -3.63 -9.87 8.27
C ASP A 221 -4.48 -9.21 9.35
N LYS A 222 -5.66 -9.78 9.68
CA LYS A 222 -6.51 -9.28 10.76
C LYS A 222 -5.81 -9.28 12.12
N ARG A 223 -5.01 -10.30 12.43
CA ARG A 223 -4.24 -10.33 13.69
C ARG A 223 -3.11 -9.29 13.71
N LEU A 224 -2.48 -9.02 12.58
CA LEU A 224 -1.46 -7.97 12.49
C LEU A 224 -2.09 -6.57 12.58
N GLU A 225 -3.23 -6.34 11.93
CA GLU A 225 -4.04 -5.13 12.11
C GLU A 225 -4.43 -4.96 13.59
N ASP A 226 -4.86 -6.03 14.25
CA ASP A 226 -5.24 -6.00 15.66
C ASP A 226 -4.08 -5.62 16.59
N LEU A 227 -2.85 -6.09 16.31
CA LEU A 227 -1.65 -5.70 17.04
C LEU A 227 -1.50 -4.17 17.07
N ILE A 228 -1.63 -3.52 15.91
CA ILE A 228 -1.45 -2.06 15.82
C ILE A 228 -2.63 -1.32 16.43
N ARG A 229 -3.85 -1.84 16.29
CA ARG A 229 -5.02 -1.30 16.98
C ARG A 229 -4.82 -1.31 18.49
N ARG A 230 -4.31 -2.40 19.07
CA ARG A 230 -4.00 -2.50 20.51
C ARG A 230 -2.85 -1.58 20.91
N ALA A 231 -1.80 -1.48 20.10
CA ALA A 231 -0.71 -0.53 20.31
C ALA A 231 -1.23 0.91 20.38
N GLN A 232 -2.04 1.32 19.40
CA GLN A 232 -2.65 2.64 19.34
C GLN A 232 -3.49 2.97 20.58
N ILE A 233 -4.36 2.04 21.01
CA ILE A 233 -5.17 2.20 22.22
C ILE A 233 -4.28 2.37 23.46
N LYS A 234 -3.30 1.49 23.64
CA LYS A 234 -2.41 1.51 24.82
C LYS A 234 -1.57 2.78 24.85
N LEU A 235 -0.92 3.15 23.75
CA LEU A 235 -0.04 4.32 23.69
C LEU A 235 -0.81 5.64 23.83
N LYS A 236 -1.96 5.79 23.17
CA LYS A 236 -2.77 7.00 23.31
C LYS A 236 -3.44 7.12 24.68
N SER A 237 -3.65 6.02 25.41
CA SER A 237 -4.05 6.08 26.83
C SER A 237 -2.97 6.66 27.74
N ILE A 238 -1.70 6.54 27.34
CA ILE A 238 -0.53 7.07 28.07
C ILE A 238 -0.28 8.52 27.67
N LYS A 239 -0.28 8.83 26.37
CA LYS A 239 -0.11 10.17 25.80
C LYS A 239 -1.05 10.34 24.59
N PRO A 240 -2.19 11.04 24.71
CA PRO A 240 -3.18 11.13 23.62
C PRO A 240 -2.65 11.66 22.29
N THR A 241 -1.58 12.47 22.34
CA THR A 241 -0.95 13.08 21.16
C THR A 241 0.18 12.24 20.56
N VAL A 242 0.51 11.07 21.12
CA VAL A 242 1.54 10.19 20.54
C VAL A 242 1.06 9.66 19.17
N ALA A 243 2.01 9.52 18.26
CA ALA A 243 1.76 9.04 16.90
C ALA A 243 2.59 7.80 16.56
N LEU A 244 2.10 7.00 15.61
CA LEU A 244 2.86 6.02 14.87
C LEU A 244 3.20 6.61 13.49
N VAL A 245 4.44 7.04 13.32
CA VAL A 245 5.01 7.59 12.07
C VAL A 245 6.06 6.61 11.59
N THR A 246 5.71 5.71 10.66
CA THR A 246 6.46 4.45 10.49
C THR A 246 6.54 4.01 9.03
N TRP A 247 7.62 3.31 8.69
CA TRP A 247 7.81 2.73 7.37
C TRP A 247 6.72 1.71 7.01
N SER A 248 6.18 1.83 5.81
CA SER A 248 5.23 0.90 5.21
C SER A 248 5.94 -0.11 4.31
N THR A 249 5.76 -1.40 4.60
CA THR A 249 6.35 -2.50 3.83
C THR A 249 5.43 -3.08 2.74
N ASN A 250 4.28 -2.46 2.47
CA ASN A 250 3.35 -2.85 1.39
C ASN A 250 2.99 -1.68 0.45
N ALA A 251 2.84 -0.47 0.97
CA ALA A 251 2.62 0.74 0.17
C ALA A 251 3.93 1.51 -0.04
N GLY A 252 4.97 0.80 -0.51
CA GLY A 252 6.32 1.36 -0.69
C GLY A 252 6.80 1.31 -2.14
N ARG A 253 8.12 1.17 -2.35
CA ARG A 253 8.78 1.02 -3.66
C ARG A 253 8.16 -0.09 -4.53
N PHE A 254 8.40 -0.03 -5.85
CA PHE A 254 7.78 -0.92 -6.84
C PHE A 254 7.87 -2.43 -6.50
N GLY A 255 8.99 -2.90 -5.94
CA GLY A 255 9.12 -4.29 -5.49
C GLY A 255 8.11 -4.74 -4.42
N HIS A 256 7.58 -3.82 -3.61
CA HIS A 256 6.53 -4.11 -2.62
C HIS A 256 5.20 -4.44 -3.30
N PHE A 257 4.90 -3.88 -4.48
CA PHE A 257 3.72 -4.29 -5.24
C PHE A 257 3.79 -5.76 -5.64
N LEU A 258 4.98 -6.25 -5.98
CA LEU A 258 5.21 -7.62 -6.43
C LEU A 258 5.40 -8.63 -5.28
N SER A 259 5.46 -8.16 -4.03
CA SER A 259 5.71 -9.01 -2.86
C SER A 259 4.46 -9.81 -2.49
N VAL A 260 4.40 -11.07 -2.91
CA VAL A 260 3.31 -12.01 -2.61
C VAL A 260 3.87 -13.39 -2.20
N PRO A 261 3.38 -14.02 -1.11
CA PRO A 261 2.47 -13.48 -0.09
C PRO A 261 2.95 -12.15 0.51
N ARG A 262 2.01 -11.24 0.79
CA ARG A 262 2.35 -9.90 1.27
C ARG A 262 2.97 -9.93 2.67
N ASN A 263 3.81 -8.93 2.95
CA ASN A 263 4.45 -8.75 4.25
C ASN A 263 3.48 -8.18 5.31
N MET A 264 2.69 -7.17 4.91
CA MET A 264 1.65 -6.52 5.73
C MET A 264 0.41 -6.24 4.86
N PRO A 265 -0.81 -6.23 5.42
CA PRO A 265 -2.00 -5.80 4.68
C PRO A 265 -1.97 -4.29 4.45
N ALA A 266 -2.38 -3.81 3.27
CA ALA A 266 -2.34 -2.37 2.96
C ALA A 266 -3.26 -1.57 3.90
N ARG A 267 -4.37 -2.18 4.33
CA ARG A 267 -5.32 -1.59 5.27
C ARG A 267 -4.73 -1.29 6.66
N MET A 268 -3.62 -1.93 7.04
CA MET A 268 -2.89 -1.61 8.28
C MET A 268 -2.42 -0.15 8.32
N ASN A 269 -2.20 0.49 7.16
CA ASN A 269 -1.84 1.92 7.07
C ASN A 269 -2.94 2.85 7.62
N LEU A 270 -4.20 2.41 7.71
CA LEU A 270 -5.26 3.16 8.37
C LEU A 270 -5.11 3.23 9.90
N LEU A 271 -4.25 2.38 10.49
CA LEU A 271 -3.93 2.37 11.92
C LEU A 271 -2.65 3.12 12.25
N PHE A 272 -1.94 3.61 11.25
CA PHE A 272 -0.83 4.53 11.44
C PHE A 272 -1.35 5.96 11.40
N ASP A 273 -0.72 6.83 12.19
CA ASP A 273 -1.02 8.27 12.19
C ASP A 273 -0.42 8.91 10.93
N ALA A 274 0.75 8.43 10.49
CA ALA A 274 1.31 8.72 9.17
C ALA A 274 2.28 7.61 8.74
N PRO A 275 1.88 6.69 7.83
CA PRO A 275 2.87 5.81 7.22
C PRO A 275 3.88 6.62 6.40
N ASP A 276 5.11 6.15 6.37
CA ASP A 276 6.17 6.63 5.50
C ASP A 276 6.51 5.58 4.45
N GLN A 277 6.76 6.01 3.24
CA GLN A 277 7.15 5.17 2.12
C GLN A 277 8.59 5.48 1.71
N GLU A 278 9.40 4.45 1.55
CA GLU A 278 10.64 4.57 0.79
C GLU A 278 10.36 4.53 -0.71
N LEU A 279 10.73 5.58 -1.43
CA LEU A 279 10.58 5.68 -2.88
C LEU A 279 11.94 5.67 -3.58
N TRP A 280 12.24 4.56 -4.24
CA TRP A 280 13.49 4.35 -4.97
C TRP A 280 13.25 4.62 -6.45
N LEU A 281 13.54 5.85 -6.88
CA LEU A 281 13.22 6.24 -8.25
C LEU A 281 14.04 5.47 -9.28
N ASP A 282 15.32 5.18 -9.05
CA ASP A 282 16.13 4.49 -10.07
C ASP A 282 15.72 3.02 -10.31
N GLU A 283 15.19 2.33 -9.29
CA GLU A 283 14.65 0.96 -9.44
C GLU A 283 13.27 0.94 -10.10
N SER A 284 12.47 2.00 -9.90
CA SER A 284 11.09 2.10 -10.37
C SER A 284 10.93 2.91 -11.66
N ASN A 285 11.92 3.71 -12.01
CA ASN A 285 12.00 4.50 -13.23
C ASN A 285 12.42 3.58 -14.37
N ARG A 286 11.45 2.78 -14.85
CA ARG A 286 11.52 2.06 -16.13
C ARG A 286 11.49 3.02 -17.32
N GLY A 287 12.26 4.12 -17.24
CA GLY A 287 12.26 5.24 -18.17
C GLY A 287 11.00 6.12 -18.12
N ASN A 288 10.20 6.09 -17.05
CA ASN A 288 9.01 6.91 -16.91
C ASN A 288 8.77 7.42 -15.47
N SER A 289 8.14 8.59 -15.35
CA SER A 289 7.73 9.18 -14.07
C SER A 289 6.40 8.63 -13.52
N ILE A 290 5.73 7.74 -14.26
CA ILE A 290 4.40 7.24 -13.93
C ILE A 290 4.44 6.32 -12.72
N VAL A 291 5.38 5.37 -12.66
CA VAL A 291 5.48 4.44 -11.54
C VAL A 291 5.81 5.16 -10.22
N PRO A 292 6.79 6.09 -10.18
CA PRO A 292 7.03 6.89 -8.98
C PRO A 292 5.82 7.74 -8.57
N ALA A 293 5.14 8.40 -9.53
CA ALA A 293 3.92 9.17 -9.27
C ALA A 293 2.81 8.30 -8.66
N PHE A 294 2.58 7.13 -9.24
CA PHE A 294 1.59 6.18 -8.75
C PHE A 294 1.94 5.67 -7.34
N GLY A 295 3.22 5.38 -7.08
CA GLY A 295 3.69 4.97 -5.75
C GLY A 295 3.29 5.97 -4.66
N VAL A 296 3.58 7.25 -4.89
CA VAL A 296 3.21 8.33 -3.96
C VAL A 296 1.69 8.43 -3.80
N ALA A 297 0.95 8.47 -4.92
CA ALA A 297 -0.51 8.54 -4.88
C ALA A 297 -1.12 7.35 -4.10
N TYR A 298 -0.54 6.16 -4.27
CA TYR A 298 -0.95 4.96 -3.57
C TYR A 298 -0.65 5.00 -2.07
N ALA A 299 0.53 5.48 -1.64
CA ALA A 299 0.84 5.66 -0.23
C ALA A 299 -0.14 6.61 0.47
N TRP A 300 -0.59 7.67 -0.19
CA TRP A 300 -1.63 8.53 0.36
C TRP A 300 -3.00 7.83 0.37
N ALA A 301 -3.35 7.12 -0.71
CA ALA A 301 -4.60 6.38 -0.84
C ALA A 301 -4.82 5.35 0.27
N VAL A 302 -3.79 4.57 0.64
CA VAL A 302 -3.90 3.54 1.70
C VAL A 302 -4.17 4.11 3.09
N THR A 303 -4.05 5.43 3.25
CA THR A 303 -4.40 6.15 4.50
C THR A 303 -5.82 6.70 4.49
N ASN A 304 -6.60 6.44 3.44
CA ASN A 304 -7.82 7.20 3.09
C ASN A 304 -7.52 8.70 2.96
N HIS A 305 -6.40 9.04 2.34
CA HIS A 305 -6.01 10.42 2.07
C HIS A 305 -5.92 11.29 3.32
N ARG A 306 -5.48 10.71 4.45
CA ARG A 306 -5.23 11.45 5.68
C ARG A 306 -3.82 12.07 5.62
N VAL A 307 -2.85 11.52 6.33
CA VAL A 307 -1.44 11.95 6.30
C VAL A 307 -0.57 10.77 5.88
N ALA A 308 0.34 11.00 4.95
CA ALA A 308 1.38 10.05 4.54
C ALA A 308 2.68 10.81 4.24
N PHE A 309 3.80 10.16 4.52
CA PHE A 309 5.12 10.63 4.14
C PHE A 309 5.68 9.75 3.01
N SER A 310 6.56 10.34 2.21
CA SER A 310 7.31 9.59 1.21
C SER A 310 8.72 10.12 1.15
N GLU A 311 9.70 9.24 1.34
CA GLU A 311 11.11 9.54 1.20
C GLU A 311 11.56 9.30 -0.25
N PRO A 312 11.85 10.35 -1.04
CA PRO A 312 12.53 10.18 -2.30
C PRO A 312 14.01 9.90 -2.02
N TYR A 313 14.40 8.62 -2.02
CA TYR A 313 15.80 8.28 -1.84
C TYR A 313 16.65 8.89 -2.96
N LEU A 314 17.76 9.53 -2.56
CA LEU A 314 18.76 10.10 -3.46
C LEU A 314 19.78 9.00 -3.85
N MET A 315 19.27 7.92 -4.45
CA MET A 315 20.09 6.80 -4.93
C MET A 315 20.46 7.02 -6.37
N SER A 316 21.71 6.75 -6.70
CA SER A 316 22.21 6.56 -8.06
C SER A 316 22.37 5.07 -8.35
N HIS A 317 22.04 4.64 -9.56
CA HIS A 317 22.30 3.26 -10.01
C HIS A 317 21.77 2.19 -9.02
N GLY A 318 20.69 2.48 -8.30
CA GLY A 318 20.12 1.58 -7.30
C GLY A 318 20.91 1.45 -5.98
N ASN A 319 21.88 2.32 -5.69
CA ASN A 319 22.60 2.34 -4.41
C ASN A 319 22.16 3.54 -3.53
N PRO A 320 21.41 3.31 -2.43
CA PRO A 320 20.96 4.40 -1.56
C PRO A 320 22.08 4.99 -0.70
N TYR A 321 23.22 4.31 -0.65
CA TYR A 321 24.44 4.75 0.04
C TYR A 321 25.49 5.30 -0.93
N GLY A 322 25.11 5.45 -2.21
CA GLY A 322 25.92 6.11 -3.23
C GLY A 322 26.24 7.54 -2.81
N LYS A 323 27.47 7.98 -3.08
CA LYS A 323 27.89 9.37 -2.82
C LYS A 323 28.00 10.19 -4.10
N ASP A 324 27.69 9.62 -5.24
CA ASP A 324 27.69 10.23 -6.57
C ASP A 324 26.55 11.27 -6.74
N SER A 325 26.49 11.94 -7.88
CA SER A 325 25.96 13.32 -7.98
C SER A 325 24.47 13.35 -8.28
N PHE A 326 23.64 13.78 -7.33
CA PHE A 326 22.29 14.27 -7.61
C PHE A 326 22.34 15.77 -7.87
N PRO A 327 22.04 16.25 -9.08
CA PRO A 327 21.94 17.68 -9.29
C PRO A 327 20.72 18.21 -8.51
N ALA A 328 20.82 19.43 -7.96
CA ALA A 328 19.78 20.05 -7.14
C ALA A 328 18.37 19.95 -7.73
N HIS A 329 18.23 20.08 -9.06
CA HIS A 329 16.94 20.03 -9.74
C HIS A 329 16.27 18.65 -9.64
N GLU A 330 17.04 17.56 -9.56
CA GLU A 330 16.48 16.21 -9.41
C GLU A 330 15.99 15.99 -7.97
N ILE A 331 16.71 16.48 -6.97
CA ILE A 331 16.27 16.48 -5.56
C ILE A 331 14.93 17.23 -5.46
N LEU A 332 14.88 18.46 -6.00
CA LEU A 332 13.68 19.28 -6.01
C LEU A 332 12.53 18.59 -6.73
N ARG A 333 12.75 18.05 -7.93
CA ARG A 333 11.74 17.34 -8.72
C ARG A 333 11.13 16.17 -7.93
N ARG A 334 11.97 15.38 -7.27
CA ARG A 334 11.51 14.22 -6.49
C ARG A 334 10.69 14.62 -5.25
N MET A 335 11.09 15.68 -4.54
CA MET A 335 10.30 16.23 -3.44
C MET A 335 8.97 16.84 -3.92
N MET A 336 8.99 17.57 -5.03
CA MET A 336 7.77 18.14 -5.63
C MET A 336 6.82 17.03 -6.09
N LEU A 337 7.33 15.92 -6.63
CA LEU A 337 6.53 14.76 -7.00
C LEU A 337 5.76 14.21 -5.78
N CYS A 338 6.42 14.08 -4.63
CA CYS A 338 5.77 13.64 -3.39
C CYS A 338 4.58 14.54 -3.05
N ILE A 339 4.83 15.86 -3.05
CA ILE A 339 3.84 16.89 -2.72
C ILE A 339 2.64 16.86 -3.67
N THR A 340 2.88 16.77 -4.98
CA THR A 340 1.82 16.84 -5.99
C THR A 340 0.87 15.64 -5.97
N TYR A 341 1.31 14.50 -5.43
CA TYR A 341 0.49 13.30 -5.27
C TYR A 341 0.09 13.05 -3.81
N GLY A 342 0.25 14.07 -2.95
CA GLY A 342 -0.35 14.14 -1.63
C GLY A 342 0.51 13.71 -0.45
N CYS A 343 1.63 13.02 -0.64
CA CYS A 343 2.54 12.74 0.47
C CYS A 343 3.41 13.97 0.81
N SER A 344 3.69 14.19 2.08
CA SER A 344 4.73 15.12 2.50
C SER A 344 6.10 14.45 2.32
N PRO A 345 7.13 15.15 1.79
CA PRO A 345 8.44 14.54 1.61
C PRO A 345 9.11 14.32 2.98
N SER A 346 9.56 13.09 3.22
CA SER A 346 10.54 12.79 4.26
C SER A 346 11.93 12.69 3.63
N ILE A 347 13.02 12.91 4.38
CA ILE A 347 14.36 12.87 3.79
C ILE A 347 15.46 12.57 4.80
N ALA A 348 16.39 11.68 4.45
CA ALA A 348 17.70 11.57 5.09
C ALA A 348 18.48 12.87 4.92
N VAL A 349 18.53 13.68 5.96
CA VAL A 349 19.10 15.03 5.94
C VAL A 349 20.63 15.00 5.94
N SER A 350 21.24 13.98 6.55
CA SER A 350 22.69 13.81 6.55
C SER A 350 23.17 13.34 5.18
N GLN A 351 23.63 14.27 4.36
CA GLN A 351 24.09 14.00 2.99
C GLN A 351 25.58 14.36 2.82
N PRO A 352 26.26 13.81 1.80
CA PRO A 352 27.60 14.25 1.44
C PRO A 352 27.67 15.79 1.33
N PRO A 353 28.78 16.44 1.77
CA PRO A 353 28.89 17.90 1.86
C PRO A 353 28.51 18.65 0.58
N ARG A 354 28.77 18.05 -0.58
CA ARG A 354 28.46 18.63 -1.90
C ARG A 354 26.96 18.70 -2.25
N MET A 355 26.12 17.90 -1.60
CA MET A 355 24.66 17.89 -1.81
C MET A 355 23.91 18.59 -0.68
N GLN A 356 24.55 18.78 0.48
CA GLN A 356 23.89 19.27 1.69
C GLN A 356 23.16 20.61 1.49
N ARG A 357 23.78 21.56 0.80
CA ARG A 357 23.18 22.87 0.50
C ARG A 357 21.94 22.74 -0.39
N ASP A 358 21.97 21.84 -1.36
CA ASP A 358 20.86 21.64 -2.30
C ASP A 358 19.67 20.99 -1.59
N VAL A 359 19.93 20.03 -0.69
CA VAL A 359 18.90 19.42 0.17
C VAL A 359 18.21 20.49 1.02
N TYR A 360 18.97 21.37 1.67
CA TYR A 360 18.42 22.48 2.46
C TYR A 360 17.61 23.46 1.62
N THR A 361 18.10 23.80 0.42
CA THR A 361 17.37 24.65 -0.52
C THR A 361 16.04 24.00 -0.93
N CYS A 362 16.02 22.68 -1.15
CA CYS A 362 14.79 21.97 -1.49
C CYS A 362 13.82 21.90 -0.30
N LEU A 363 14.32 21.73 0.92
CA LEU A 363 13.50 21.80 2.14
C LEU A 363 12.86 23.19 2.31
N ASP A 364 13.58 24.28 2.03
CA ASP A 364 13.02 25.63 2.03
C ASP A 364 11.88 25.78 1.01
N GLU A 365 12.01 25.17 -0.18
CA GLU A 365 10.94 25.14 -1.17
C GLU A 365 9.70 24.36 -0.68
N VAL A 366 9.88 23.27 0.07
CA VAL A 366 8.77 22.56 0.75
C VAL A 366 8.11 23.48 1.78
N GLN A 367 8.89 24.16 2.62
CA GLN A 367 8.36 25.05 3.67
C GLN A 367 7.57 26.23 3.10
N LYS A 368 8.04 26.85 2.00
CA LYS A 368 7.30 27.92 1.29
C LYS A 368 5.90 27.47 0.86
N ARG A 369 5.69 26.16 0.67
CA ARG A 369 4.43 25.57 0.22
C ARG A 369 3.57 25.02 1.36
N LYS A 370 4.06 25.00 2.61
CA LYS A 370 3.36 24.45 3.79
C LYS A 370 1.86 24.79 3.88
N PRO A 371 1.39 26.02 3.56
CA PRO A 371 -0.04 26.35 3.60
C PRO A 371 -0.94 25.46 2.71
N TRP A 372 -0.39 24.81 1.69
CA TRP A 372 -1.13 23.90 0.79
C TRP A 372 -0.83 22.41 1.05
N LEU A 373 0.09 22.08 1.96
CA LEU A 373 0.54 20.70 2.21
C LEU A 373 -0.15 20.02 3.38
N THR A 374 -0.81 20.80 4.24
CA THR A 374 -1.44 20.36 5.49
C THR A 374 -2.96 20.44 5.35
N HIS A 375 -3.71 19.60 6.08
CA HIS A 375 -5.19 19.59 6.08
C HIS A 375 -5.83 19.52 4.67
N LYS A 376 -5.18 18.79 3.75
CA LYS A 376 -5.59 18.67 2.34
C LYS A 376 -6.47 17.44 2.10
N ALA A 377 -7.27 17.49 1.03
CA ALA A 377 -8.08 16.38 0.57
C ALA A 377 -7.95 16.25 -0.96
N PRO A 378 -8.18 15.05 -1.53
CA PRO A 378 -8.20 14.87 -2.97
C PRO A 378 -9.36 15.61 -3.64
N GLU A 379 -9.19 15.96 -4.90
CA GLU A 379 -10.28 16.51 -5.73
C GLU A 379 -11.35 15.42 -5.96
N PRO A 380 -12.62 15.66 -5.57
CA PRO A 380 -13.68 14.66 -5.63
C PRO A 380 -14.30 14.61 -7.04
N TRP A 381 -13.58 14.04 -8.01
CA TRP A 381 -14.07 13.90 -9.39
C TRP A 381 -13.98 12.49 -9.96
N ALA A 382 -12.78 11.99 -10.26
CA ALA A 382 -12.58 10.64 -10.76
C ALA A 382 -11.78 9.81 -9.77
N ALA A 383 -12.12 8.53 -9.65
CA ALA A 383 -11.39 7.59 -8.80
C ALA A 383 -10.90 6.37 -9.59
N VAL A 384 -9.62 6.01 -9.44
CA VAL A 384 -9.04 4.75 -9.94
C VAL A 384 -8.83 3.81 -8.76
N VAL A 385 -9.39 2.61 -8.85
CA VAL A 385 -9.29 1.61 -7.79
C VAL A 385 -8.01 0.78 -7.93
N MET A 386 -7.13 0.86 -6.94
CA MET A 386 -6.05 -0.09 -6.69
C MET A 386 -6.49 -1.01 -5.54
N SER A 387 -6.74 -2.28 -5.82
CA SER A 387 -7.28 -3.27 -4.90
C SER A 387 -6.16 -4.14 -4.35
N ASP A 388 -5.87 -3.99 -3.05
CA ASP A 388 -4.97 -4.89 -2.34
C ASP A 388 -5.48 -6.34 -2.41
N THR A 389 -6.79 -6.59 -2.38
CA THR A 389 -7.36 -7.94 -2.51
C THR A 389 -7.07 -8.58 -3.86
N THR A 390 -7.34 -7.85 -4.96
CA THR A 390 -7.09 -8.32 -6.33
C THR A 390 -5.60 -8.58 -6.55
N LYS A 391 -4.75 -7.64 -6.12
CA LYS A 391 -3.29 -7.79 -6.17
C LYS A 391 -2.86 -9.14 -5.56
N ASN A 392 -3.33 -9.45 -4.36
CA ASN A 392 -2.85 -10.64 -3.63
C ASN A 392 -3.51 -11.95 -4.10
N PHE A 393 -4.83 -11.99 -4.22
CA PHE A 393 -5.57 -13.26 -4.39
C PHE A 393 -5.87 -13.63 -5.84
N TYR A 394 -5.85 -12.65 -6.75
CA TYR A 394 -5.93 -12.90 -8.20
C TYR A 394 -4.54 -12.91 -8.86
N GLY A 395 -3.63 -12.04 -8.40
CA GLY A 395 -2.22 -12.05 -8.81
C GLY A 395 -1.49 -13.34 -8.42
N ARG A 396 -1.53 -13.76 -7.14
CA ARG A 396 -0.98 -15.04 -6.60
C ARG A 396 0.53 -15.28 -6.72
N SER A 397 1.24 -14.64 -7.63
CA SER A 397 2.72 -14.67 -7.74
C SER A 397 3.25 -13.35 -8.31
N ALA A 398 4.51 -13.03 -8.06
CA ALA A 398 5.09 -11.73 -8.44
C ALA A 398 4.88 -11.37 -9.92
N GLY A 399 5.21 -12.28 -10.85
CA GLY A 399 5.01 -12.03 -12.30
C GLY A 399 3.53 -11.85 -12.67
N MET A 400 2.64 -12.59 -12.00
CA MET A 400 1.20 -12.52 -12.28
C MET A 400 0.53 -11.31 -11.63
N VAL A 401 1.07 -10.76 -10.53
CA VAL A 401 0.66 -9.45 -10.02
C VAL A 401 0.91 -8.37 -11.06
N GLU A 402 2.09 -8.40 -11.69
CA GLU A 402 2.46 -7.44 -12.72
C GLU A 402 1.56 -7.58 -13.95
N ASP A 403 1.53 -8.79 -14.53
CA ASP A 403 0.85 -9.06 -15.80
C ASP A 403 -0.67 -8.97 -15.70
N ARG A 404 -1.26 -9.53 -14.64
CA ARG A 404 -2.72 -9.62 -14.53
C ARG A 404 -3.35 -8.41 -13.89
N TYR A 405 -2.60 -7.58 -13.15
CA TYR A 405 -3.22 -6.52 -12.36
C TYR A 405 -2.53 -5.17 -12.49
N LEU A 406 -1.26 -5.08 -12.08
CA LEU A 406 -0.57 -3.81 -11.95
C LEU A 406 -0.42 -3.08 -13.31
N ALA A 407 -0.23 -3.81 -14.40
CA ALA A 407 -0.19 -3.24 -15.75
C ALA A 407 -1.47 -2.46 -16.10
N HIS A 408 -2.65 -2.95 -15.67
CA HIS A 408 -3.94 -2.30 -15.93
C HIS A 408 -4.13 -1.04 -15.09
N VAL A 409 -3.73 -1.09 -13.82
CA VAL A 409 -3.80 0.05 -12.91
C VAL A 409 -2.86 1.15 -13.39
N LEU A 410 -1.60 0.81 -13.69
CA LEU A 410 -0.60 1.77 -14.18
C LEU A 410 -0.96 2.34 -15.55
N GLY A 411 -1.50 1.53 -16.47
CA GLY A 411 -1.96 2.00 -17.77
C GLY A 411 -3.12 2.99 -17.66
N THR A 412 -4.08 2.71 -16.76
CA THR A 412 -5.21 3.60 -16.48
C THR A 412 -4.75 4.90 -15.82
N PHE A 413 -3.89 4.80 -14.80
CA PHE A 413 -3.31 5.96 -14.13
C PHE A 413 -2.51 6.83 -15.11
N ARG A 414 -1.70 6.22 -15.97
CA ARG A 414 -0.97 6.90 -17.04
C ARG A 414 -1.91 7.68 -17.97
N ALA A 415 -2.97 7.04 -18.47
CA ALA A 415 -3.93 7.70 -19.35
C ALA A 415 -4.58 8.91 -18.65
N CYS A 416 -4.95 8.78 -17.37
CA CYS A 416 -5.49 9.90 -16.59
C CYS A 416 -4.47 11.05 -16.45
N VAL A 417 -3.21 10.73 -16.14
CA VAL A 417 -2.15 11.72 -15.98
C VAL A 417 -1.83 12.44 -17.30
N GLU A 418 -1.70 11.71 -18.41
CA GLU A 418 -1.39 12.28 -19.74
C GLU A 418 -2.53 13.17 -20.26
N GLU A 419 -3.78 12.87 -19.91
CA GLU A 419 -4.97 13.68 -20.25
C GLU A 419 -5.28 14.77 -19.20
N HIS A 420 -4.43 14.92 -18.16
CA HIS A 420 -4.58 15.91 -17.09
C HIS A 420 -5.93 15.82 -16.36
N LEU A 421 -6.43 14.60 -16.19
CA LEU A 421 -7.67 14.29 -15.50
C LEU A 421 -7.49 14.38 -13.97
N PRO A 422 -8.36 15.10 -13.23
CA PRO A 422 -8.37 15.11 -11.75
C PRO A 422 -8.74 13.75 -11.13
N THR A 423 -7.81 12.81 -11.18
CA THR A 423 -8.04 11.41 -10.80
C THR A 423 -7.31 11.07 -9.50
N THR A 424 -8.09 10.62 -8.52
CA THR A 424 -7.60 10.14 -7.23
C THR A 424 -7.45 8.62 -7.25
N VAL A 425 -6.39 8.07 -6.64
CA VAL A 425 -6.27 6.63 -6.42
C VAL A 425 -7.01 6.27 -5.13
N ILE A 426 -7.89 5.26 -5.15
CA ILE A 426 -8.57 4.77 -3.94
C ILE A 426 -8.35 3.26 -3.79
N GLU A 427 -8.54 2.75 -2.58
CA GLU A 427 -8.41 1.32 -2.28
C GLU A 427 -9.75 0.56 -2.37
N ASP A 428 -9.70 -0.77 -2.41
CA ASP A 428 -10.93 -1.56 -2.57
C ASP A 428 -11.90 -1.44 -1.38
N TRP A 429 -11.39 -1.22 -0.16
CA TRP A 429 -12.22 -0.93 1.01
C TRP A 429 -12.92 0.43 0.94
N ASN A 430 -12.56 1.29 -0.01
CA ASN A 430 -13.24 2.56 -0.29
C ASN A 430 -14.47 2.38 -1.18
N LEU A 431 -14.76 1.18 -1.71
CA LEU A 431 -15.98 0.88 -2.47
C LEU A 431 -17.21 0.82 -1.55
N THR A 432 -17.57 1.97 -1.01
CA THR A 432 -18.68 2.20 -0.08
C THR A 432 -19.59 3.31 -0.62
N PRO A 433 -20.89 3.32 -0.31
CA PRO A 433 -21.79 4.36 -0.82
C PRO A 433 -21.33 5.79 -0.49
N GLU A 434 -20.79 6.01 0.70
CA GLU A 434 -20.36 7.32 1.19
C GLU A 434 -19.13 7.87 0.46
N GLU A 435 -18.23 7.00 0.03
CA GLU A 435 -17.05 7.40 -0.72
C GLU A 435 -17.35 7.49 -2.22
N LEU A 436 -18.08 6.52 -2.78
CA LEU A 436 -18.41 6.48 -4.19
C LEU A 436 -19.21 7.70 -4.65
N LYS A 437 -20.15 8.21 -3.82
CA LYS A 437 -20.95 9.39 -4.16
C LYS A 437 -20.14 10.69 -4.36
N LYS A 438 -18.88 10.72 -3.92
CA LYS A 438 -17.98 11.87 -4.12
C LYS A 438 -17.45 11.95 -5.54
N HIS A 439 -17.48 10.84 -6.29
CA HIS A 439 -16.87 10.74 -7.61
C HIS A 439 -17.94 10.74 -8.70
N ALA A 440 -17.71 11.47 -9.78
CA ALA A 440 -18.53 11.40 -10.98
C ALA A 440 -18.25 10.11 -11.77
N VAL A 441 -17.02 9.60 -11.71
CA VAL A 441 -16.62 8.35 -12.35
C VAL A 441 -15.70 7.53 -11.47
N VAL A 442 -15.96 6.23 -11.40
CA VAL A 442 -15.11 5.24 -10.74
C VAL A 442 -14.59 4.27 -11.79
N ILE A 443 -13.28 4.05 -11.78
CA ILE A 443 -12.58 3.20 -12.73
C ILE A 443 -12.06 1.97 -11.99
N LEU A 444 -12.47 0.79 -12.45
CA LEU A 444 -12.09 -0.53 -11.98
C LEU A 444 -11.11 -1.18 -12.98
N PRO A 445 -9.81 -0.82 -12.93
CA PRO A 445 -8.81 -1.38 -13.83
C PRO A 445 -8.52 -2.84 -13.47
N ASN A 446 -9.24 -3.76 -14.12
CA ASN A 446 -9.20 -5.20 -13.84
C ASN A 446 -9.33 -5.53 -12.34
N THR A 447 -10.26 -4.87 -11.63
CA THR A 447 -10.54 -5.13 -10.21
C THR A 447 -11.29 -6.46 -10.06
N ALA A 448 -10.55 -7.56 -10.23
CA ALA A 448 -11.11 -8.89 -10.42
C ALA A 448 -11.79 -9.45 -9.16
N CYS A 449 -11.26 -9.14 -7.97
CA CYS A 449 -11.80 -9.59 -6.69
C CYS A 449 -12.71 -8.52 -6.07
N LEU A 450 -13.99 -8.83 -5.89
CA LEU A 450 -14.96 -7.98 -5.20
C LEU A 450 -15.87 -8.81 -4.28
N SER A 451 -16.10 -8.30 -3.07
CA SER A 451 -17.11 -8.85 -2.16
C SER A 451 -18.52 -8.47 -2.58
N SER A 452 -19.52 -9.22 -2.09
CA SER A 452 -20.93 -8.88 -2.32
C SER A 452 -21.31 -7.49 -1.81
N SER A 453 -20.67 -7.01 -0.74
CA SER A 453 -20.92 -5.66 -0.20
C SER A 453 -20.41 -4.55 -1.12
N GLN A 454 -19.24 -4.73 -1.73
CA GLN A 454 -18.66 -3.78 -2.69
C GLN A 454 -19.46 -3.78 -3.99
N ILE A 455 -19.90 -4.96 -4.48
CA ILE A 455 -20.79 -5.08 -5.63
C ILE A 455 -22.09 -4.30 -5.39
N LYS A 456 -22.71 -4.44 -4.21
CA LYS A 456 -23.93 -3.70 -3.85
C LYS A 456 -23.70 -2.19 -3.78
N ALA A 457 -22.55 -1.75 -3.27
CA ALA A 457 -22.21 -0.33 -3.23
C ALA A 457 -22.05 0.26 -4.64
N LEU A 458 -21.38 -0.47 -5.54
CA LEU A 458 -21.24 -0.11 -6.95
C LEU A 458 -22.61 -0.07 -7.66
N ASP A 459 -23.47 -1.06 -7.41
CA ASP A 459 -24.83 -1.08 -7.97
C ASP A 459 -25.64 0.16 -7.57
N THR A 460 -25.62 0.48 -6.26
CA THR A 460 -26.28 1.68 -5.74
C THR A 460 -25.72 2.96 -6.36
N TYR A 461 -24.40 3.06 -6.47
CA TYR A 461 -23.71 4.21 -7.05
C TYR A 461 -24.10 4.44 -8.52
N VAL A 462 -24.05 3.39 -9.35
CA VAL A 462 -24.41 3.49 -10.79
C VAL A 462 -25.88 3.83 -10.97
N ARG A 463 -26.78 3.20 -10.20
CA ARG A 463 -28.23 3.50 -10.27
C ARG A 463 -28.57 4.92 -9.84
N ASN A 464 -27.73 5.53 -9.00
CA ASN A 464 -27.86 6.93 -8.60
C ASN A 464 -27.20 7.91 -9.58
N GLY A 465 -26.75 7.45 -10.75
CA GLY A 465 -26.19 8.30 -11.82
C GLY A 465 -24.66 8.36 -11.86
N GLY A 466 -23.96 7.57 -11.03
CA GLY A 466 -22.50 7.48 -11.05
C GLY A 466 -21.95 6.78 -12.29
N GLY A 467 -20.87 7.29 -12.86
CA GLY A 467 -20.17 6.65 -13.98
C GLY A 467 -19.27 5.50 -13.50
N LEU A 468 -19.30 4.36 -14.19
CA LEU A 468 -18.43 3.21 -13.92
C LEU A 468 -17.69 2.80 -15.19
N VAL A 469 -16.37 2.68 -15.10
CA VAL A 469 -15.52 2.10 -16.15
C VAL A 469 -14.92 0.82 -15.59
N ALA A 470 -15.15 -0.31 -16.23
CA ALA A 470 -14.62 -1.61 -15.82
C ALA A 470 -13.91 -2.28 -16.99
N SER A 471 -12.81 -2.99 -16.70
CA SER A 471 -12.08 -3.74 -17.71
C SER A 471 -11.90 -5.22 -17.32
N LEU A 472 -11.82 -6.08 -18.34
CA LEU A 472 -11.40 -7.47 -18.25
C LEU A 472 -12.19 -8.30 -17.22
N ASP A 473 -11.51 -8.83 -16.21
CA ASP A 473 -12.03 -9.80 -15.25
C ASP A 473 -12.71 -9.12 -14.05
N THR A 474 -12.96 -7.81 -14.12
CA THR A 474 -13.59 -7.04 -13.05
C THR A 474 -14.82 -7.76 -12.50
N SER A 475 -14.85 -8.03 -11.19
CA SER A 475 -15.90 -8.76 -10.47
C SER A 475 -16.07 -10.26 -10.78
N LEU A 476 -15.15 -10.92 -11.49
CA LEU A 476 -15.22 -12.39 -11.73
C LEU A 476 -14.80 -13.24 -10.54
N PHE A 477 -14.25 -12.66 -9.48
CA PHE A 477 -13.79 -13.37 -8.30
C PHE A 477 -14.38 -12.74 -7.04
N ASN A 478 -14.60 -13.55 -6.00
CA ASN A 478 -14.99 -13.06 -4.69
C ASN A 478 -13.79 -12.46 -3.92
N GLU A 479 -14.02 -12.02 -2.68
CA GLU A 479 -13.00 -11.42 -1.80
C GLU A 479 -11.87 -12.36 -1.38
N PHE A 480 -11.98 -13.66 -1.65
CA PHE A 480 -10.92 -14.65 -1.43
C PHE A 480 -10.22 -15.07 -2.73
N GLY A 481 -10.52 -14.41 -3.85
CA GLY A 481 -9.98 -14.78 -5.16
C GLY A 481 -10.50 -16.12 -5.69
N ASP A 482 -11.68 -16.57 -5.22
CA ASP A 482 -12.35 -17.75 -5.75
C ASP A 482 -13.21 -17.33 -6.97
N PRO A 483 -13.14 -18.06 -8.10
CA PRO A 483 -13.80 -17.69 -9.34
C PRO A 483 -15.33 -17.82 -9.26
N GLN A 484 -16.03 -17.00 -10.03
CA GLN A 484 -17.47 -16.99 -10.20
C GLN A 484 -17.85 -17.36 -11.64
N ASN A 485 -19.09 -17.84 -11.84
CA ASN A 485 -19.58 -18.23 -13.16
C ASN A 485 -19.93 -17.03 -14.06
N ASN A 486 -20.13 -15.86 -13.48
CA ASN A 486 -20.46 -14.61 -14.17
C ASN A 486 -19.86 -13.42 -13.43
N PHE A 487 -19.88 -12.24 -14.04
CA PHE A 487 -19.50 -10.99 -13.39
C PHE A 487 -20.44 -10.72 -12.20
N GLY A 488 -19.88 -10.43 -11.04
CA GLY A 488 -20.66 -9.91 -9.90
C GLY A 488 -21.39 -8.61 -10.25
N CYS A 489 -20.81 -7.79 -11.14
CA CYS A 489 -21.40 -6.54 -11.63
C CYS A 489 -22.19 -6.70 -12.95
N ALA A 490 -22.57 -7.92 -13.37
CA ALA A 490 -23.22 -8.17 -14.67
C ALA A 490 -24.44 -7.28 -14.93
N ASP A 491 -25.26 -7.04 -13.90
CA ASP A 491 -26.50 -6.25 -14.00
C ASP A 491 -26.23 -4.79 -14.35
N ILE A 492 -25.28 -4.15 -13.68
CA ILE A 492 -24.92 -2.73 -13.92
C ILE A 492 -24.01 -2.53 -15.13
N LEU A 493 -23.26 -3.57 -15.53
CA LEU A 493 -22.47 -3.56 -16.75
C LEU A 493 -23.32 -3.88 -18.00
N GLY A 494 -24.50 -4.47 -17.83
CA GLY A 494 -25.35 -4.90 -18.94
C GLY A 494 -24.77 -6.06 -19.76
N ILE A 495 -23.87 -6.87 -19.19
CA ILE A 495 -23.17 -7.93 -19.93
C ILE A 495 -23.01 -9.20 -19.10
N ASP A 496 -23.05 -10.36 -19.76
CA ASP A 496 -22.73 -11.66 -19.15
C ASP A 496 -21.39 -12.18 -19.65
N TYR A 497 -20.60 -12.78 -18.76
CA TYR A 497 -19.33 -13.40 -19.08
C TYR A 497 -19.49 -14.65 -19.97
N ARG A 498 -18.63 -14.79 -20.98
CA ARG A 498 -18.64 -15.90 -21.95
C ARG A 498 -17.28 -16.56 -22.13
N GLY A 499 -16.37 -16.38 -21.17
CA GLY A 499 -15.04 -16.98 -21.21
C GLY A 499 -14.00 -16.11 -21.93
N LEU A 500 -12.84 -16.71 -22.16
CA LEU A 500 -11.75 -16.08 -22.91
C LEU A 500 -12.03 -16.11 -24.43
N PRO A 501 -11.48 -15.15 -25.19
CA PRO A 501 -11.47 -15.19 -26.64
C PRO A 501 -10.88 -16.49 -27.19
N VAL A 502 -11.51 -17.05 -28.22
CA VAL A 502 -10.97 -18.19 -28.97
C VAL A 502 -10.11 -17.62 -30.09
N GLN A 503 -8.79 -17.85 -30.04
CA GLN A 503 -7.89 -17.40 -31.10
C GLN A 503 -7.85 -18.44 -32.24
N PRO A 504 -7.86 -18.02 -33.52
CA PRO A 504 -7.63 -18.93 -34.64
C PRO A 504 -6.22 -19.53 -34.56
N THR A 505 -6.09 -20.85 -34.73
CA THR A 505 -4.80 -21.57 -34.77
C THR A 505 -4.19 -21.54 -36.18
N GLY A 506 -4.06 -20.35 -36.77
CA GLY A 506 -3.45 -20.20 -38.10
C GLY A 506 -1.93 -20.17 -37.98
N ASN A 507 -1.23 -21.11 -38.64
CA ASN A 507 0.21 -21.00 -38.87
C ASN A 507 0.43 -20.10 -40.09
N GLU A 508 1.04 -18.92 -39.91
CA GLU A 508 1.51 -18.13 -41.05
C GLU A 508 2.73 -18.82 -41.68
N THR A 509 2.78 -18.89 -43.01
CA THR A 509 3.97 -19.36 -43.71
C THR A 509 5.07 -18.32 -43.57
N LEU A 510 6.09 -18.65 -42.78
CA LEU A 510 7.25 -17.79 -42.54
C LEU A 510 8.19 -17.78 -43.74
N ASP A 511 8.70 -16.60 -44.07
CA ASP A 511 9.86 -16.49 -44.96
C ASP A 511 11.06 -17.26 -44.37
N VAL A 512 11.82 -17.93 -45.24
CA VAL A 512 12.89 -18.85 -44.84
C VAL A 512 14.05 -18.15 -44.12
N ASN A 513 14.26 -16.85 -44.35
CA ASN A 513 15.26 -16.05 -43.64
C ASN A 513 14.72 -15.57 -42.30
N PHE A 514 13.43 -15.23 -42.23
CA PHE A 514 12.76 -14.92 -40.96
C PHE A 514 12.74 -16.12 -40.02
N ALA A 515 12.41 -17.32 -40.52
CA ALA A 515 12.35 -18.55 -39.73
C ALA A 515 13.67 -18.94 -39.05
N LYS A 516 14.81 -18.55 -39.64
CA LYS A 516 16.15 -18.77 -39.07
C LYS A 516 16.52 -17.79 -37.95
N SER A 517 15.83 -16.66 -37.88
CA SER A 517 16.22 -15.50 -37.05
C SER A 517 15.35 -15.34 -35.80
N ILE A 518 14.25 -16.08 -35.71
CA ILE A 518 13.24 -15.94 -34.66
C ILE A 518 13.35 -17.07 -33.63
N GLY A 519 13.28 -16.69 -32.35
CA GLY A 519 13.29 -17.62 -31.22
C GLY A 519 11.97 -18.40 -31.09
N PRO A 520 11.93 -19.42 -30.20
CA PRO A 520 10.74 -20.23 -29.96
C PRO A 520 9.50 -19.44 -29.47
N ASP A 521 9.69 -18.20 -29.02
CA ASP A 521 8.66 -17.29 -28.50
C ASP A 521 7.95 -16.45 -29.58
N TYR A 522 8.32 -16.58 -30.87
CA TYR A 522 7.75 -15.82 -31.98
C TYR A 522 6.22 -15.85 -32.02
N TRP A 523 5.64 -17.04 -31.83
CA TRP A 523 4.19 -17.24 -31.87
C TRP A 523 3.50 -16.76 -30.59
N GLU A 524 4.17 -16.83 -29.43
CA GLU A 524 3.64 -16.25 -28.18
C GLU A 524 3.52 -14.73 -28.30
N LYS A 525 4.49 -14.07 -28.94
CA LYS A 525 4.47 -12.64 -29.23
C LYS A 525 3.37 -12.22 -30.22
N ARG A 526 2.72 -13.14 -30.93
CA ARG A 526 1.60 -12.87 -31.85
C ARG A 526 0.23 -13.27 -31.32
N ARG A 527 0.14 -13.82 -30.10
CA ARG A 527 -1.16 -14.05 -29.44
C ARG A 527 -1.79 -12.73 -28.99
N ASN A 528 -3.10 -12.77 -28.77
CA ASN A 528 -3.88 -11.67 -28.20
C ASN A 528 -3.82 -10.38 -29.03
N ILE A 529 -3.76 -10.53 -30.35
CA ILE A 529 -3.94 -9.42 -31.31
C ILE A 529 -5.39 -9.39 -31.76
N PHE A 530 -6.01 -8.24 -31.57
CA PHE A 530 -7.39 -7.95 -31.91
C PHE A 530 -7.46 -6.73 -32.81
N SER A 531 -8.53 -6.61 -33.56
CA SER A 531 -8.87 -5.44 -34.32
C SER A 531 -10.14 -4.84 -33.75
N ILE A 532 -10.14 -3.54 -33.48
CA ILE A 532 -11.31 -2.82 -32.98
C ILE A 532 -11.84 -1.88 -34.06
N LYS A 533 -13.17 -1.84 -34.17
CA LYS A 533 -13.90 -0.84 -34.95
C LYS A 533 -15.01 -0.26 -34.08
N LEU A 534 -15.07 1.07 -34.00
CA LEU A 534 -16.16 1.75 -33.31
C LEU A 534 -17.44 1.72 -34.15
N ALA A 535 -18.59 1.63 -33.48
CA ALA A 535 -19.88 1.72 -34.16
C ALA A 535 -20.12 3.16 -34.67
N PRO A 536 -20.61 3.36 -35.91
CA PRO A 536 -20.67 4.68 -36.58
C PRO A 536 -21.42 5.79 -35.84
N ASN A 537 -22.32 5.45 -34.91
CA ASN A 537 -23.19 6.40 -34.20
C ASN A 537 -22.87 6.52 -32.70
N THR A 538 -21.62 6.30 -32.32
CA THR A 538 -21.18 6.31 -30.92
C THR A 538 -20.63 7.68 -30.52
N PHE A 539 -20.59 7.96 -29.21
CA PHE A 539 -20.19 9.28 -28.71
C PHE A 539 -18.78 9.74 -29.17
N PRO A 540 -17.76 8.88 -29.39
CA PRO A 540 -16.48 9.33 -29.91
C PRO A 540 -16.56 9.76 -31.37
N LEU A 541 -17.45 9.14 -32.18
CA LEU A 541 -17.59 9.43 -33.60
C LEU A 541 -18.62 10.52 -33.91
N THR A 542 -19.57 10.75 -33.01
CA THR A 542 -20.55 11.84 -33.11
C THR A 542 -19.99 13.18 -32.61
N ASN A 543 -18.93 13.17 -31.81
CA ASN A 543 -18.17 14.36 -31.45
C ASN A 543 -17.10 14.65 -32.51
N GLN A 544 -17.17 15.80 -33.16
CA GLN A 544 -16.26 16.15 -34.27
C GLN A 544 -14.76 16.11 -33.90
N LYS A 545 -14.39 16.55 -32.69
CA LYS A 545 -12.98 16.55 -32.25
C LYS A 545 -12.50 15.13 -31.96
N LEU A 546 -13.30 14.33 -31.25
CA LEU A 546 -12.95 12.94 -30.95
C LEU A 546 -12.92 12.08 -32.22
N ALA A 547 -13.83 12.33 -33.18
CA ALA A 547 -13.86 11.60 -34.44
C ALA A 547 -12.56 11.79 -35.24
N GLN A 548 -11.96 12.99 -35.20
CA GLN A 548 -10.66 13.26 -35.83
C GLN A 548 -9.49 12.54 -35.15
N LEU A 549 -9.56 12.33 -33.84
CA LEU A 549 -8.49 11.68 -33.06
C LEU A 549 -8.58 10.15 -33.13
N VAL A 550 -9.80 9.61 -33.01
CA VAL A 550 -10.03 8.16 -32.93
C VAL A 550 -10.13 7.53 -34.32
N GLY A 551 -10.69 8.27 -35.29
CA GLY A 551 -10.92 7.78 -36.65
C GLY A 551 -12.02 6.72 -36.74
N THR A 552 -12.37 6.35 -37.98
CA THR A 552 -13.32 5.25 -38.28
C THR A 552 -12.63 3.97 -38.74
N ASP A 553 -11.31 4.02 -38.85
CA ASP A 553 -10.49 2.94 -39.37
C ASP A 553 -10.34 1.81 -38.35
N LEU A 554 -9.98 0.64 -38.86
CA LEU A 554 -9.67 -0.51 -38.03
C LEU A 554 -8.37 -0.24 -37.27
N VAL A 555 -8.41 -0.31 -35.94
CA VAL A 555 -7.21 -0.17 -35.11
C VAL A 555 -6.82 -1.54 -34.56
N THR A 556 -5.55 -1.91 -34.72
CA THR A 556 -5.02 -3.14 -34.14
C THR A 556 -4.62 -2.89 -32.70
N PHE A 557 -5.14 -3.72 -31.79
CA PHE A 557 -4.85 -3.72 -30.37
C PHE A 557 -4.18 -5.05 -30.00
N LYS A 558 -3.16 -5.00 -29.14
CA LYS A 558 -2.55 -6.19 -28.55
C LYS A 558 -2.70 -6.12 -27.04
N GLY A 559 -3.33 -7.13 -26.44
CA GLY A 559 -3.57 -7.17 -25.01
C GLY A 559 -4.68 -8.16 -24.64
N PRO A 560 -4.95 -8.34 -23.34
CA PRO A 560 -6.01 -9.24 -22.91
C PRO A 560 -7.40 -8.72 -23.34
N ALA A 561 -8.33 -9.65 -23.54
CA ALA A 561 -9.73 -9.39 -23.81
C ALA A 561 -10.58 -10.51 -23.21
N VAL A 562 -11.87 -10.23 -23.00
CA VAL A 562 -12.87 -11.19 -22.49
C VAL A 562 -14.04 -11.24 -23.46
N ARG A 563 -14.63 -12.43 -23.64
CA ARG A 563 -15.87 -12.56 -24.40
C ARG A 563 -17.03 -12.28 -23.49
N VAL A 564 -17.97 -11.49 -23.99
CA VAL A 564 -19.18 -11.12 -23.25
C VAL A 564 -20.40 -11.24 -24.14
N LYS A 565 -21.58 -11.42 -23.54
CA LYS A 565 -22.87 -11.31 -24.21
C LYS A 565 -23.56 -10.04 -23.68
N PRO A 566 -23.82 -9.03 -24.52
CA PRO A 566 -24.66 -7.89 -24.14
C PRO A 566 -26.06 -8.34 -23.74
N ARG A 567 -26.60 -7.74 -22.69
CA ARG A 567 -27.99 -7.89 -22.26
C ARG A 567 -28.87 -6.86 -22.98
N ASP A 568 -30.17 -7.12 -22.98
CA ASP A 568 -31.16 -6.23 -23.60
C ASP A 568 -31.04 -4.81 -23.02
N GLY A 569 -31.08 -3.80 -23.91
CA GLY A 569 -30.89 -2.40 -23.55
C GLY A 569 -29.44 -1.93 -23.47
N THR A 570 -28.46 -2.82 -23.67
CA THR A 570 -27.03 -2.45 -23.68
C THR A 570 -26.64 -1.84 -25.03
N ASN A 571 -26.10 -0.63 -25.00
CA ASN A 571 -25.55 0.01 -26.20
C ASN A 571 -24.09 -0.41 -26.42
N VAL A 572 -23.81 -1.11 -27.51
CA VAL A 572 -22.45 -1.56 -27.84
C VAL A 572 -21.75 -0.51 -28.68
N ILE A 573 -20.69 0.10 -28.12
CA ILE A 573 -19.95 1.18 -28.79
C ILE A 573 -18.86 0.68 -29.74
N GLY A 574 -18.45 -0.58 -29.64
CA GLY A 574 -17.43 -1.18 -30.48
C GLY A 574 -17.20 -2.65 -30.11
N THR A 575 -16.65 -3.42 -31.04
CA THR A 575 -16.37 -4.85 -30.87
C THR A 575 -14.92 -5.15 -31.23
N PHE A 576 -14.31 -6.06 -30.47
CA PHE A 576 -13.01 -6.63 -30.80
C PHE A 576 -13.21 -7.87 -31.67
N HIS A 577 -12.48 -7.93 -32.78
CA HIS A 577 -12.40 -9.09 -33.66
C HIS A 577 -11.01 -9.71 -33.55
N THR A 578 -10.90 -11.03 -33.64
CA THR A 578 -9.60 -11.67 -33.76
C THR A 578 -8.92 -11.22 -35.06
N HIS A 579 -7.65 -10.83 -34.98
CA HIS A 579 -6.93 -10.37 -36.17
C HIS A 579 -6.96 -11.42 -37.29
N GLY A 580 -7.31 -11.02 -38.51
CA GLY A 580 -7.42 -11.91 -39.67
C GLY A 580 -8.78 -12.60 -39.85
N THR A 581 -9.74 -12.41 -38.94
CA THR A 581 -11.14 -12.82 -39.15
C THR A 581 -11.95 -11.62 -39.65
N ASP A 582 -11.64 -11.12 -40.84
CA ASP A 582 -12.50 -10.15 -41.52
C ASP A 582 -13.77 -10.86 -42.00
N GLN A 583 -14.81 -10.84 -41.17
CA GLN A 583 -16.18 -10.93 -41.66
C GLN A 583 -16.98 -9.82 -41.01
N GLY A 584 -17.43 -8.88 -41.85
CA GLY A 584 -18.14 -7.65 -41.50
C GLY A 584 -19.54 -7.87 -40.92
N THR A 585 -19.67 -8.71 -39.91
CA THR A 585 -20.86 -8.88 -39.09
C THR A 585 -20.48 -8.76 -37.63
N LEU A 586 -21.00 -7.72 -36.99
CA LEU A 586 -21.02 -7.55 -35.54
C LEU A 586 -21.65 -8.81 -34.91
N PRO A 587 -20.97 -9.52 -33.99
CA PRO A 587 -21.61 -10.52 -33.15
C PRO A 587 -22.34 -9.91 -31.95
#